data_AF-K1SAU4-F1
#
_entry.id   AF-K1SAU4-F1
#
_cell.length_a   1.000
_cell.length_b   1.000
_cell.length_c   1.000
_cell.angle_alpha   90.00
_cell.angle_beta   90.00
_cell.angle_gamma   90.00
#
_symmetry.space_group_name_H-M   'P 1'
#
loop_
_entity.id
_entity.type
_entity.pdbx_description
1 polymer ?
#
loop_
_entity_poly.entity_id
_entity_poly.type
_entity_poly.pdbx_seq_one_letter_code
_entity_poly.pdbx_strand_id
1 'polypeptide(L)' 'MTTTVPNMEKTIKLIHDNTDAKVFVGGAVLTKSYAQMINADWYAKDAMESVRIAKEFFGGEA' A
#
# COMPACT_ATOMS: atom_id res chain seq x y z
N MET A 1 18.80 -1.42 -4.22
CA MET A 1 17.40 -0.96 -4.22
C MET A 1 17.10 -0.39 -5.60
N THR A 2 16.02 -0.81 -6.26
CA THR A 2 15.62 -0.25 -7.56
C THR A 2 15.05 1.16 -7.36
N THR A 3 15.11 2.01 -8.39
CA THR A 3 14.62 3.41 -8.32
C THR A 3 13.12 3.51 -8.02
N THR A 4 12.35 2.46 -8.27
CA THR A 4 10.91 2.38 -8.00
C THR A 4 10.58 2.56 -6.51
N VAL A 5 11.43 2.05 -5.63
CA VAL A 5 11.15 1.95 -4.19
C VAL A 5 11.16 3.35 -3.52
N PRO A 6 12.19 4.21 -3.70
CA PRO A 6 12.14 5.61 -3.26
C PRO A 6 11.06 6.47 -3.93
N ASN A 7 10.71 6.17 -5.19
CA ASN A 7 9.67 6.91 -5.89
C ASN A 7 8.27 6.58 -5.33
N MET A 8 8.07 5.36 -4.84
CA MET A 8 6.82 4.96 -4.20
C MET A 8 6.53 5.81 -2.95
N GLU A 9 7.53 6.06 -2.12
CA GLU A 9 7.40 6.93 -0.94
C GLU A 9 6.91 8.34 -1.30
N LYS A 10 7.51 8.95 -2.34
CA LYS A 10 7.11 10.27 -2.84
C LYS A 10 5.67 10.26 -3.34
N THR A 11 5.27 9.20 -4.06
CA THR A 11 3.90 9.07 -4.57
C THR A 11 2.89 8.92 -3.45
N ILE A 12 3.16 8.07 -2.45
CA ILE A 12 2.25 7.87 -1.29
C ILE A 12 2.07 9.19 -0.56
N LYS A 13 3.16 9.91 -0.29
CA LYS A 13 3.09 11.24 0.33
C LYS A 13 2.20 12.19 -0.45
N LEU A 14 2.36 12.27 -1.77
CA LEU A 14 1.53 13.13 -2.61
C LEU A 14 0.05 12.72 -2.60
N ILE A 15 -0.26 11.41 -2.58
CA ILE A 15 -1.65 10.93 -2.48
C ILE A 15 -2.27 11.39 -1.16
N HIS A 16 -1.57 11.21 -0.04
CA HIS A 16 -2.07 11.62 1.28
C HIS A 16 -2.17 13.14 1.45
N ASP A 17 -1.25 13.91 0.85
CA ASP A 17 -1.28 15.37 0.95
C ASP A 17 -2.41 15.99 0.09
N ASN A 18 -2.90 15.29 -0.94
CA ASN A 18 -3.84 15.87 -1.93
C ASN A 18 -5.20 15.15 -2.00
N THR A 19 -5.36 14.01 -1.33
CA THR A 19 -6.59 13.21 -1.40
C THR A 19 -6.84 12.45 -0.09
N ASP A 20 -8.09 12.05 0.14
CA ASP A 20 -8.46 11.12 1.24
C ASP A 20 -8.30 9.65 0.84
N ALA A 21 -7.68 9.37 -0.31
CA ALA A 21 -7.52 8.00 -0.80
C ALA A 21 -6.58 7.20 0.10
N LYS A 22 -6.95 5.94 0.32
CA LYS A 22 -6.14 4.99 1.06
C LYS A 22 -5.27 4.17 0.11
N VAL A 23 -4.05 3.86 0.56
CA VAL A 23 -3.03 3.20 -0.26
C VAL A 23 -2.57 1.90 0.39
N PHE A 24 -2.70 0.79 -0.33
CA PHE A 24 -2.00 -0.44 0.02
C PHE A 24 -0.84 -0.69 -0.96
N VAL A 25 0.23 -1.32 -0.47
CA VAL A 25 1.41 -1.68 -1.28
C VAL A 25 1.72 -3.17 -1.18
N GLY A 26 2.33 -3.72 -2.21
CA GLY A 26 2.74 -5.13 -2.25
C GLY A 26 3.84 -5.38 -3.29
N GLY A 27 4.16 -6.65 -3.53
CA GLY A 27 5.13 -7.06 -4.54
C GLY A 27 6.38 -7.73 -3.97
N ALA A 28 7.12 -8.42 -4.84
CA ALA A 28 8.19 -9.35 -4.45
C ALA A 28 9.33 -8.74 -3.62
N VAL A 29 9.62 -7.46 -3.83
CA VAL A 29 10.72 -6.74 -3.17
C VAL A 29 10.27 -5.92 -1.96
N LEU A 30 8.97 -5.89 -1.64
CA LEU A 30 8.45 -5.13 -0.52
C LEU A 30 8.25 -6.01 0.71
N THR A 31 8.64 -5.46 1.86
CA THR A 31 8.40 -6.04 3.18
C THR A 31 7.37 -5.19 3.93
N LYS A 32 6.75 -5.80 4.95
CA LYS A 32 5.86 -5.07 5.87
C LYS A 32 6.56 -3.88 6.54
N SER A 33 7.83 -4.05 6.94
CA SER A 33 8.61 -2.97 7.56
C SER A 33 8.86 -1.80 6.60
N TYR A 34 9.13 -2.10 5.33
CA TYR A 34 9.32 -1.06 4.33
C TYR A 34 8.00 -0.32 4.03
N ALA A 35 6.89 -1.05 3.90
CA ALA A 35 5.57 -0.45 3.72
C ALA A 35 5.21 0.55 4.85
N GLN A 36 5.53 0.20 6.10
CA GLN A 36 5.34 1.09 7.25
C GLN A 36 6.25 2.33 7.19
N MET A 37 7.51 2.14 6.78
CA MET A 37 8.48 3.24 6.65
C MET A 37 8.03 4.30 5.64
N ILE A 38 7.42 3.89 4.53
CA ILE A 38 6.91 4.79 3.48
C ILE A 38 5.47 5.28 3.74
N ASN A 39 4.92 5.02 4.93
CA ASN A 39 3.57 5.38 5.36
C ASN A 39 2.46 4.82 4.45
N ALA A 40 2.58 3.60 3.94
CA ALA A 40 1.43 2.94 3.29
C ALA A 40 0.37 2.58 4.34
N ASP A 41 -0.91 2.72 4.00
CA ASP A 41 -2.03 2.36 4.89
C ASP A 41 -2.07 0.84 5.13
N TRP A 42 -1.75 0.02 4.11
CA TRP A 42 -1.62 -1.43 4.25
C TRP A 42 -0.48 -2.05 3.45
N TYR A 43 -0.09 -3.26 3.86
CA TYR A 43 0.82 -4.14 3.13
C TYR A 43 0.10 -5.42 2.71
N ALA A 44 0.04 -5.68 1.41
CA ALA A 44 -0.46 -6.92 0.85
C ALA A 44 0.70 -7.84 0.49
N LYS A 45 0.80 -8.98 1.20
CA LYS A 45 1.85 -9.98 0.96
C LYS A 45 1.66 -10.78 -0.34
N ASP A 46 0.42 -10.89 -0.80
CA ASP A 46 0.01 -11.62 -1.99
C ASP A 46 -1.29 -11.03 -2.56
N ALA A 47 -1.72 -11.55 -3.72
CA ALA A 47 -2.91 -11.07 -4.41
C ALA A 47 -4.20 -11.26 -3.60
N MET A 48 -4.30 -12.33 -2.81
CA MET A 48 -5.49 -12.60 -2.00
C MET A 48 -5.61 -11.64 -0.82
N GLU A 49 -4.48 -11.23 -0.25
CA GLU A 49 -4.46 -10.21 0.80
C GLU A 49 -4.96 -8.86 0.28
N SER A 50 -4.61 -8.48 -0.96
CA SER A 50 -5.16 -7.27 -1.59
C SER A 50 -6.69 -7.32 -1.71
N VAL A 51 -7.25 -8.49 -2.04
CA VAL A 51 -8.71 -8.67 -2.10
C VAL A 51 -9.34 -8.52 -0.71
N ARG A 52 -8.72 -9.09 0.34
CA ARG A 52 -9.21 -8.95 1.72
C ARG A 52 -9.20 -7.49 2.17
N ILE A 53 -8.10 -6.77 1.93
CA ILE A 53 -7.98 -5.34 2.25
C ILE A 53 -9.07 -4.54 1.53
N ALA A 54 -9.28 -4.80 0.23
CA ALA A 54 -10.31 -4.11 -0.53
C ALA A 54 -11.73 -4.41 0.00
N LYS A 55 -12.03 -5.69 0.32
CA LYS A 55 -13.30 -6.08 0.93
C LYS A 55 -13.54 -5.38 2.27
N GLU A 56 -12.53 -5.37 3.14
CA GLU A 56 -12.58 -4.70 4.46
C GLU A 56 -12.82 -3.19 4.31
N PHE A 57 -12.10 -2.54 3.39
CA PHE A 57 -12.22 -1.10 3.18
C PHE A 57 -13.56 -0.67 2.58
N PHE A 58 -14.08 -1.42 1.60
CA PHE A 58 -15.34 -1.10 0.94
C PHE A 58 -16.59 -1.72 1.61
N GLY A 59 -16.42 -2.46 2.70
CA GLY A 59 -17.52 -3.11 3.42
C GLY A 59 -18.18 -4.25 2.64
N GLY A 60 -17.45 -4.90 1.73
CA GLY A 60 -17.96 -6.04 0.98
C GLY A 60 -17.99 -7.29 1.86
N GLU A 61 -19.19 -7.73 2.25
CA GLU A 61 -19.40 -9.01 2.95
C GLU A 61 -18.74 -10.16 2.17
N ALA A 62 -18.09 -11.06 2.91
CA ALA A 62 -17.21 -12.09 2.35
C ALA A 62 -17.96 -13.17 1.56
#